data_AF-G8R846-F1
#
_entry.id   AF-G8R846-F1
#
_cell.length_a   1.000
_cell.length_b   1.000
_cell.length_c   1.000
_cell.angle_alpha   90.00
_cell.angle_beta   90.00
_cell.angle_gamma   90.00
#
_symmetry.space_group_name_H-M   'P 1'
#
loop_
_entity.id
_entity.type
_entity.pdbx_description
1 polymer ?
#
loop_
_entity_poly.entity_id
_entity_poly.type
_entity_poly.pdbx_seq_one_letter_code
_entity_poly.pdbx_strand_id
1 'polypeptide(L)' 'MNVKEKIMERVNAIDNPEILTEILELISAETEAESPYKLNPYEQKSINEGMADVNEGRTYSQQEADNLISKWLLEKSGGH' A
#
# COMPACT_ATOMS: atom_id res chain seq x y z
N MET A 1 29.51 21.88 9.51
CA MET A 1 28.15 22.14 9.01
C MET A 1 27.74 21.01 8.09
N ASN A 2 26.69 20.27 8.45
CA ASN A 2 26.17 19.14 7.68
C ASN A 2 25.28 19.61 6.51
N VAL A 3 24.89 18.69 5.63
CA VAL A 3 24.09 19.00 4.43
C VAL A 3 22.74 19.61 4.79
N LYS A 4 22.09 19.11 5.85
CA LYS A 4 20.80 19.65 6.33
C LYS A 4 20.93 21.11 6.77
N GLU A 5 21.97 21.44 7.53
CA GLU A 5 22.27 22.80 7.96
C GLU A 5 22.52 23.75 6.78
N LYS A 6 23.22 23.29 5.73
CA LYS A 6 23.42 24.06 4.49
C LYS A 6 22.12 24.33 3.75
N ILE A 7 21.23 23.34 3.67
CA ILE A 7 19.92 23.52 3.03
C ILE A 7 19.08 24.54 3.82
N MET A 8 19.02 24.41 5.15
CA MET A 8 18.28 25.36 5.98
C MET A 8 18.78 26.79 5.84
N GLU A 9 20.10 27.00 5.82
CA GLU A 9 20.69 28.32 5.61
C GLU A 9 20.28 28.92 4.25
N ARG A 10 20.29 28.09 3.19
CA ARG A 10 19.86 28.54 1.86
C ARG A 10 18.37 28.83 1.79
N VAL A 11 17.52 27.98 2.38
CA VAL A 11 16.07 28.19 2.43
C VAL A 11 15.70 29.46 3.18
N ASN A 12 16.36 29.71 4.33
CA ASN A 12 16.13 30.92 5.12
C ASN A 12 16.53 32.22 4.42
N ALA A 13 17.37 32.15 3.38
CA ALA A 13 17.80 33.29 2.58
C ALA A 13 16.93 33.52 1.32
N ILE A 14 15.90 32.71 1.08
CA ILE A 14 15.00 32.84 -0.06
C ILE A 14 13.77 33.64 0.36
N ASP A 15 13.56 34.79 -0.27
CA ASP A 15 12.36 35.62 -0.08
C ASP A 15 11.28 35.37 -1.15
N ASN A 16 11.61 34.64 -2.22
CA ASN A 16 10.65 34.35 -3.28
C ASN A 16 9.69 33.23 -2.85
N PRO A 17 8.39 33.52 -2.68
CA PRO A 17 7.41 32.53 -2.23
C PRO A 17 7.21 31.38 -3.22
N GLU A 18 7.34 31.62 -4.53
CA GLU A 18 7.17 30.55 -5.55
C GLU A 18 8.25 29.48 -5.40
N ILE A 19 9.50 29.89 -5.15
CA ILE A 19 10.62 28.97 -4.92
C ILE A 19 10.42 28.19 -3.62
N LEU A 20 9.93 28.85 -2.55
CA LEU A 20 9.64 28.19 -1.28
C LEU A 20 8.53 27.14 -1.43
N THR A 21 7.52 27.42 -2.25
CA THR A 21 6.45 26.47 -2.57
C THR A 21 7.00 25.23 -3.28
N GLU A 22 7.82 25.41 -4.31
CA GLU A 22 8.42 24.26 -5.04
C GLU A 22 9.32 23.40 -4.12
N ILE A 23 10.10 24.03 -3.25
CA ILE A 23 10.94 23.33 -2.27
C ILE A 23 10.07 22.53 -1.29
N LEU A 24 8.96 23.11 -0.83
CA LEU A 24 8.03 22.43 0.06
C LEU A 24 7.35 21.24 -0.61
N GLU A 25 6.93 21.37 -1.86
CA GLU A 25 6.33 20.29 -2.65
C GLU A 25 7.32 19.13 -2.83
N LEU A 26 8.58 19.42 -3.16
CA LEU A 26 9.62 18.41 -3.33
C LEU A 26 9.90 17.63 -2.03
N ILE A 27 10.00 18.33 -0.90
CA ILE A 27 10.23 17.70 0.41
C ILE A 27 9.00 16.91 0.84
N SER A 28 7.80 17.44 0.58
CA SER A 28 6.54 16.74 0.87
C SER A 28 6.42 15.48 0.05
N ALA A 29 6.84 15.47 -1.22
CA ALA A 29 6.85 14.28 -2.07
C ALA A 29 7.77 13.17 -1.53
N GLU A 30 8.92 13.50 -0.91
CA GLU A 30 9.77 12.53 -0.21
C GLU A 30 9.09 11.99 1.06
N THR A 31 8.23 12.79 1.69
CA THR A 31 7.53 12.43 2.94
C THR A 31 6.23 11.64 2.68
N GLU A 32 5.54 11.96 1.58
CA GLU A 32 4.36 11.29 1.03
C GLU A 32 4.72 10.09 0.14
N ALA A 33 5.98 9.95 -0.24
CA ALA A 33 6.57 8.65 -0.56
C ALA A 33 6.61 7.82 0.73
N GLU A 34 5.42 7.47 1.22
CA GLU A 34 5.21 6.47 2.25
C GLU A 34 6.11 5.28 1.90
N SER A 35 6.93 4.85 2.87
CA SER A 35 7.70 3.62 2.77
C SER A 35 6.81 2.59 2.06
N PRO A 36 7.25 1.99 0.94
CA PRO A 36 6.42 1.09 0.15
C PRO A 36 5.76 0.10 1.10
N TYR A 37 4.42 -0.03 0.98
CA TYR A 37 3.61 -0.81 1.90
C TYR A 37 4.28 -2.17 2.14
N LYS A 38 4.65 -2.43 3.39
CA LYS A 38 5.28 -3.69 3.78
C LYS A 38 4.18 -4.65 4.19
N LEU A 39 3.97 -5.66 3.34
CA LEU A 39 3.07 -6.75 3.64
C LEU A 39 3.40 -7.33 5.02
N ASN A 40 2.38 -7.47 5.86
CA ASN A 40 2.52 -8.20 7.10
C ASN A 40 2.64 -9.72 6.83
N PRO A 41 3.05 -10.53 7.81
CA PRO A 41 3.23 -11.97 7.60
C PRO A 41 1.98 -12.71 7.13
N TYR A 42 0.78 -12.25 7.49
CA TYR A 42 -0.48 -12.85 7.05
C TYR A 42 -0.74 -12.54 5.57
N GLU A 43 -0.56 -11.29 5.15
CA GLU A 43 -0.75 -10.89 3.76
C GLU A 43 0.24 -11.58 2.83
N GLN A 44 1.51 -11.66 3.25
CA GLN A 44 2.53 -12.39 2.50
C GLN A 44 2.19 -13.87 2.38
N LYS A 45 1.67 -14.48 3.46
CA LYS A 45 1.20 -15.87 3.46
C LYS A 45 0.02 -16.06 2.50
N SER A 46 -1.00 -15.20 2.55
CA SER A 46 -2.17 -15.29 1.66
C SER A 46 -1.79 -15.18 0.18
N ILE A 47 -0.82 -14.33 -0.16
CA ILE A 47 -0.31 -14.22 -1.53
C ILE A 47 0.39 -15.52 -1.94
N ASN A 48 1.25 -16.06 -1.09
CA ASN A 48 1.96 -17.32 -1.39
C ASN A 48 0.99 -18.50 -1.55
N GLU A 49 -0.07 -18.57 -0.74
CA GLU A 49 -1.13 -19.57 -0.86
C GLU A 49 -1.88 -19.42 -2.19
N GLY A 50 -2.29 -18.20 -2.55
CA GLY A 50 -2.93 -17.94 -3.85
C GLY A 50 -2.05 -18.28 -5.05
N MET A 51 -0.75 -18.01 -4.97
CA MET A 51 0.21 -18.40 -6.01
C MET A 51 0.36 -19.92 -6.13
N ALA A 52 0.37 -20.64 -5.00
CA ALA A 52 0.40 -22.10 -5.00
C ALA A 52 -0.90 -22.69 -5.59
N ASP A 53 -2.06 -22.12 -5.23
CA ASP A 53 -3.36 -22.53 -5.76
C ASP A 53 -3.42 -22.40 -7.29
N VAL A 54 -2.91 -21.30 -7.85
CA VAL A 54 -2.83 -21.12 -9.31
C VAL A 54 -1.92 -22.15 -9.95
N ASN A 55 -0.72 -22.38 -9.39
CA ASN A 55 0.25 -23.33 -9.94
C ASN A 55 -0.27 -24.78 -9.91
N GLU A 56 -1.07 -25.12 -8.90
CA GLU A 56 -1.62 -26.46 -8.71
C GLU A 56 -3.02 -26.61 -9.33
N GLY A 57 -3.48 -25.61 -10.10
CA GLY A 57 -4.76 -25.64 -10.81
C GLY A 57 -5.99 -25.58 -9.90
N ARG A 58 -5.82 -25.19 -8.64
CA ARG A 58 -6.92 -24.97 -7.67
C ARG A 58 -7.54 -23.59 -7.86
N THR A 59 -8.01 -23.34 -9.08
CA THR A 59 -8.71 -22.10 -9.44
C THR A 59 -10.18 -22.39 -9.64
N TYR A 60 -11.03 -21.44 -9.24
CA TYR A 60 -12.46 -21.50 -9.48
C TYR A 60 -12.82 -20.50 -10.58
N SER A 61 -13.77 -20.87 -11.44
CA SER A 61 -14.48 -19.89 -12.24
C SER A 61 -15.27 -18.94 -11.34
N GLN A 62 -15.62 -17.77 -11.87
CA GLN A 62 -16.42 -16.79 -11.13
C GLN A 62 -17.72 -17.42 -10.60
N GLN A 63 -18.40 -18.22 -11.41
CA GLN A 63 -19.64 -18.89 -11.02
C GLN A 63 -19.44 -19.90 -9.89
N GLU A 64 -18.33 -20.65 -9.89
CA GLU A 64 -18.00 -21.59 -8.81
C GLU A 64 -17.68 -20.85 -7.51
N ALA A 65 -16.94 -19.74 -7.59
CA ALA A 65 -16.65 -18.88 -6.45
C ALA A 65 -17.94 -18.30 -5.84
N ASP A 66 -18.83 -17.76 -6.66
CA ASP A 66 -20.12 -17.20 -6.21
C ASP A 66 -20.98 -18.26 -5.50
N ASN A 67 -21.00 -19.48 -6.03
CA ASN A 67 -21.69 -20.62 -5.42
C ASN A 67 -21.10 -21.02 -4.06
N LEU A 68 -19.77 -21.04 -3.94
CA LEU A 68 -19.08 -21.36 -2.69
C LEU A 68 -19.33 -20.31 -1.62
N ILE A 69 -19.23 -19.03 -1.97
CA ILE A 69 -19.51 -17.90 -1.07
C ILE A 69 -20.97 -17.94 -0.61
N SER A 70 -21.90 -18.18 -1.54
CA SER A 70 -23.33 -18.27 -1.22
C SER A 70 -23.62 -19.41 -0.24
N LYS A 71 -23.03 -20.60 -0.44
CA LYS A 71 -23.17 -21.73 0.49
C LYS A 71 -22.60 -21.41 1.86
N TRP A 72 -21.41 -20.83 1.92
CA TRP A 72 -20.77 -20.45 3.18
C TRP A 72 -21.60 -19.42 3.96
N LEU A 73 -22.16 -18.42 3.29
CA LEU A 73 -23.05 -17.44 3.90
C LEU A 73 -24.34 -18.09 4.43
N LEU A 74 -24.93 -19.01 3.67
CA LEU A 74 -26.12 -19.76 4.09
C LEU A 74 -25.85 -20.61 5.33
N GLU A 75 -24.73 -21.35 5.37
CA GLU A 75 -24.30 -22.16 6.53
C GLU A 75 -24.05 -21.30 7.77
N LYS A 76 -23.52 -20.09 7.61
CA LYS A 76 -23.33 -19.14 8.72
C LYS A 76 -24.63 -18.50 9.19
N SER A 77 -25.62 -18.36 8.31
CA SER A 77 -26.93 -17.77 8.62
C SER A 77 -27.97 -18.75 9.17
N GLY A 78 -27.82 -20.05 8.89
CA GLY A 78 -28.76 -21.11 9.30
C GLY A 78 -28.59 -21.63 10.73
N GLY A 79 -27.71 -21.01 11.53
CA GLY A 79 -27.51 -21.32 12.94
C GLY A 79 -28.23 -20.33 13.85
N HIS A 80 -29.57 -20.33 13.84
CA HIS A 80 -30.44 -19.78 14.90
C HIS A 80 -31.43 -20.85 15.33
#